data_AF-A0A366CXV9-F1
#
_entry.id   AF-A0A366CXV9-F1
#
_cell.length_a   1.000
_cell.length_b   1.000
_cell.length_c   1.000
_cell.angle_alpha   90.00
_cell.angle_beta   90.00
_cell.angle_gamma   90.00
#
_symmetry.space_group_name_H-M   'P 1'
#
loop_
_entity.id
_entity.type
_entity.pdbx_description
1 polymer ?
#
loop_
_entity_poly.entity_id
_entity_poly.type
_entity_poly.pdbx_seq_one_letter_code
_entity_poly.pdbx_strand_id
1 'polypeptide(L)'
;MSAVSADALGTCHYLRTVAALPVHADSQGRIIATIGGNLRAITMPEYWGYRVRDRLSSWRITAPTMWHPIQRVTILTGAHDPTDLDDTALAAITATGARILDTGALLPLPGHSEVTGWSAPPRTATRPAMSTVLGALAAALAAQRQEVPWAHATRSA
;
A
#
# COMPACT_ATOMS: atom_id res chain seq x y z
N MET A 1 20.66 22.00 -15.62
CA MET A 1 19.94 20.72 -15.71
C MET A 1 20.82 19.66 -15.07
N SER A 2 20.45 19.13 -13.91
CA SER A 2 21.23 18.05 -13.28
C SER A 2 20.98 16.75 -14.06
N ALA A 3 22.04 16.01 -14.37
CA ALA A 3 21.89 14.71 -15.01
C ALA A 3 21.23 13.73 -14.02
N VAL A 4 20.19 13.02 -14.46
CA VAL A 4 19.60 11.93 -13.68
C VAL A 4 20.64 10.81 -13.56
N SER A 5 20.82 10.26 -12.36
CA SER A 5 21.84 9.23 -12.12
C SER A 5 21.52 7.93 -12.87
N ALA A 6 22.58 7.20 -13.26
CA ALA A 6 22.44 5.89 -13.90
C ALA A 6 21.64 4.90 -13.03
N ASP A 7 21.80 4.97 -11.70
CA ASP A 7 21.08 4.12 -10.74
C ASP A 7 19.58 4.40 -10.71
N ALA A 8 19.18 5.67 -10.80
CA ALA A 8 17.78 6.07 -10.88
C ALA A 8 17.14 5.58 -12.19
N LEU A 9 17.88 5.67 -13.31
CA LEU A 9 17.44 5.12 -14.59
C LEU A 9 17.31 3.60 -14.56
N GLY A 10 18.28 2.89 -13.96
CA GLY A 10 18.24 1.44 -13.77
C GLY A 10 17.06 1.00 -12.91
N THR A 11 16.80 1.70 -11.81
CA THR A 11 15.63 1.45 -10.94
C THR A 11 14.33 1.66 -11.69
N CYS A 12 14.19 2.78 -12.42
CA CYS A 12 13.04 3.03 -13.29
C CYS A 12 12.85 1.93 -14.33
N HIS A 13 13.93 1.48 -14.97
CA HIS A 13 13.89 0.43 -15.97
C HIS A 13 13.40 -0.89 -15.35
N TYR A 14 13.95 -1.30 -14.21
CA TYR A 14 13.52 -2.50 -13.50
C TYR A 14 12.03 -2.44 -13.11
N LEU A 15 11.58 -1.35 -12.50
CA LEU A 15 10.19 -1.21 -12.05
C LEU A 15 9.19 -1.18 -13.22
N ARG A 16 9.57 -0.65 -14.38
CA ARG A 16 8.74 -0.70 -15.60
C ARG A 16 8.69 -2.09 -16.20
N THR A 17 9.84 -2.75 -16.33
CA THR A 17 9.96 -4.01 -17.09
C THR A 17 9.53 -5.23 -16.27
N VAL A 18 9.97 -5.31 -15.01
CA VAL A 18 9.70 -6.45 -14.13
C VAL A 18 8.40 -6.27 -13.38
N ALA A 19 8.15 -5.06 -12.85
CA ALA A 19 7.00 -4.78 -12.01
C ALA A 19 5.81 -4.14 -12.76
N ALA A 20 5.95 -3.82 -14.05
CA ALA A 20 4.91 -3.15 -14.84
C ALA A 20 4.31 -1.92 -14.12
N LEU A 21 5.17 -1.13 -13.46
CA LEU A 21 4.76 0.10 -12.76
C LEU A 21 4.94 1.32 -13.68
N PRO A 22 3.94 2.24 -13.75
CA PRO A 22 4.00 3.47 -14.52
C PRO A 22 4.89 4.52 -13.80
N VAL A 23 6.19 4.23 -13.68
CA VAL A 23 7.15 5.10 -12.98
C VAL A 23 7.92 5.98 -13.95
N HIS A 24 8.48 7.08 -13.48
CA HIS A 24 9.52 7.86 -14.14
C HIS A 24 10.48 8.46 -13.11
N ALA A 25 11.70 8.81 -13.54
CA ALA A 25 12.62 9.58 -12.73
C ALA A 25 12.36 11.07 -13.00
N ASP A 26 12.22 11.86 -11.95
CA ASP A 26 12.13 13.32 -12.08
C ASP A 26 13.52 13.96 -12.26
N SER A 27 13.56 15.29 -12.36
CA SER A 27 14.81 16.06 -12.53
C SER A 27 15.76 15.98 -11.33
N GLN A 28 15.29 15.47 -10.18
CA GLN A 28 16.08 15.23 -8.97
C GLN A 28 16.49 13.76 -8.83
N GLY A 29 16.16 12.91 -9.80
CA GLY A 29 16.44 11.47 -9.76
C GLY A 29 15.50 10.68 -8.83
N ARG A 30 14.40 11.27 -8.37
CA ARG A 30 13.39 10.58 -7.56
C ARG A 30 12.51 9.74 -8.47
N ILE A 31 12.18 8.54 -8.02
CA ILE A 31 11.30 7.63 -8.75
C ILE A 31 9.85 7.95 -8.37
N ILE A 32 9.06 8.39 -9.33
CA ILE A 32 7.66 8.78 -9.13
C ILE A 32 6.75 7.83 -9.92
N ALA A 33 5.77 7.25 -9.24
CA ALA A 33 4.65 6.55 -9.89
C ALA A 33 3.42 7.44 -9.94
N THR A 34 2.68 7.41 -11.04
CA THR A 34 1.35 8.05 -11.12
C THR A 34 0.27 7.02 -10.78
N ILE A 35 -0.55 7.30 -9.77
CA ILE A 35 -1.71 6.47 -9.43
C ILE A 35 -2.77 6.62 -10.52
N GLY A 36 -3.23 5.52 -11.11
CA GLY A 36 -3.97 5.56 -12.37
C GLY A 36 -3.98 4.23 -13.10
N GLY A 37 -4.97 4.03 -13.98
CA GLY A 37 -5.09 2.82 -14.79
C GLY A 37 -5.02 1.55 -13.95
N ASN A 38 -3.97 0.75 -14.17
CA ASN A 38 -3.73 -0.53 -13.49
C ASN A 38 -2.88 -0.45 -12.21
N LEU A 39 -2.56 0.76 -11.75
CA LEU A 39 -1.88 1.01 -10.48
C LEU A 39 -2.78 1.80 -9.54
N ARG A 40 -3.00 1.23 -8.36
CA ARG A 40 -3.66 1.88 -7.24
C ARG A 40 -2.82 1.70 -5.99
N ALA A 41 -3.17 2.43 -4.95
CA ALA A 41 -2.47 2.35 -3.68
C ALA A 41 -3.39 2.71 -2.54
N ILE A 42 -3.15 2.09 -1.40
CA ILE A 42 -3.77 2.44 -0.12
C ILE A 42 -2.68 2.70 0.89
N THR A 43 -2.75 3.86 1.56
CA THR A 43 -1.87 4.22 2.68
C THR A 43 -2.62 4.07 3.99
N MET A 44 -1.97 3.54 5.02
CA MET A 44 -2.58 3.33 6.33
C MET A 44 -1.55 3.52 7.44
N PRO A 45 -1.98 3.77 8.70
CA PRO A 45 -1.08 3.74 9.84
C PRO A 45 -0.30 2.42 9.88
N GLU A 46 0.96 2.49 10.29
CA GLU A 46 1.93 1.39 10.24
C GLU A 46 1.41 0.10 10.87
N TYR A 47 0.78 0.21 12.05
CA TYR A 47 0.15 -0.92 12.74
C TYR A 47 -0.83 -1.69 11.85
N TRP A 48 -1.73 -0.99 11.16
CA TRP A 48 -2.70 -1.62 10.26
C TRP A 48 -2.03 -2.12 8.98
N GLY A 49 -1.05 -1.39 8.47
CA GLY A 49 -0.28 -1.75 7.28
C GLY A 49 0.37 -3.12 7.39
N TYR A 50 1.05 -3.37 8.51
CA TYR A 50 1.68 -4.66 8.73
C TYR A 50 0.67 -5.78 9.01
N ARG A 51 -0.42 -5.52 9.75
CA ARG A 51 -1.47 -6.53 9.91
C ARG A 51 -2.13 -6.92 8.59
N VAL A 52 -2.37 -5.96 7.69
CA VAL A 52 -2.87 -6.23 6.34
C VAL A 52 -1.86 -7.05 5.55
N ARG A 53 -0.59 -6.67 5.56
CA ARG A 53 0.48 -7.43 4.88
C ARG A 53 0.55 -8.87 5.37
N ASP A 54 0.50 -9.08 6.68
CA ASP A 54 0.59 -10.40 7.29
C ASP A 54 -0.67 -11.23 6.97
N ARG A 55 -1.85 -10.59 6.95
CA ARG A 55 -3.10 -11.23 6.50
C ARG A 55 -3.04 -11.64 5.03
N LEU A 56 -2.58 -10.76 4.13
CA LEU A 56 -2.37 -11.09 2.71
C LEU A 56 -1.38 -12.25 2.55
N SER A 57 -0.31 -12.25 3.35
CA SER A 57 0.67 -13.33 3.35
C SER A 57 0.06 -14.66 3.80
N SER A 58 -0.83 -14.65 4.79
CA SER A 58 -1.60 -15.84 5.22
C SER A 58 -2.51 -16.38 4.11
N TRP A 59 -2.94 -15.52 3.18
CA TRP A 59 -3.70 -15.88 1.99
C TRP A 59 -2.82 -16.23 0.79
N ARG A 60 -1.50 -16.31 0.99
CA ARG A 60 -0.48 -16.54 -0.05
C ARG A 60 -0.45 -15.45 -1.12
N ILE A 61 -0.80 -14.22 -0.73
CA ILE A 61 -0.81 -13.05 -1.61
C ILE A 61 0.33 -12.13 -1.18
N THR A 62 1.25 -11.87 -2.11
CA THR A 62 2.31 -10.86 -1.91
C THR A 62 1.87 -9.53 -2.49
N ALA A 63 2.00 -8.46 -1.70
CA ALA A 63 1.69 -7.11 -2.13
C ALA A 63 2.93 -6.22 -2.01
N PRO A 64 3.31 -5.46 -3.06
CA PRO A 64 4.39 -4.49 -2.93
C PRO A 64 4.04 -3.47 -1.85
N THR A 65 4.90 -3.35 -0.85
CA THR A 65 4.63 -2.61 0.38
C THR A 65 5.79 -1.68 0.68
N MET A 66 5.48 -0.41 0.90
CA MET A 66 6.43 0.63 1.25
C MET A 66 6.18 1.11 2.67
N TRP A 67 7.24 1.29 3.43
CA TRP A 67 7.18 2.03 4.69
C TRP A 67 7.52 3.51 4.45
N HIS A 68 6.91 4.36 5.25
CA HIS A 68 7.12 5.81 5.28
C HIS A 68 7.57 6.23 6.67
N PRO A 69 8.37 7.30 6.80
CA PRO A 69 8.94 7.73 8.08
C PRO A 69 7.87 8.33 9.01
N ILE A 70 6.72 8.70 8.47
CA ILE A 70 5.55 9.23 9.18
C ILE A 70 4.64 8.13 9.75
N GLN A 71 5.20 6.97 10.12
CA GLN A 71 4.48 5.81 10.65
C GLN A 71 3.29 5.39 9.78
N ARG A 72 3.51 5.38 8.46
CA ARG A 72 2.53 4.87 7.49
C ARG A 72 3.16 3.83 6.62
N VAL A 73 2.31 2.96 6.12
CA VAL A 73 2.65 1.96 5.12
C VAL A 73 1.73 2.15 3.93
N THR A 74 2.29 2.05 2.72
CA THR A 74 1.52 2.06 1.47
C THR A 74 1.65 0.74 0.77
N ILE A 75 0.50 0.13 0.46
CA ILE A 75 0.43 -1.10 -0.31
C ILE A 75 0.00 -0.75 -1.73
N LEU A 76 0.76 -1.23 -2.72
CA LEU A 76 0.42 -1.10 -4.12
C LEU A 76 -0.54 -2.22 -4.54
N THR A 77 -1.57 -1.84 -5.27
CA THR A 77 -2.62 -2.74 -5.75
C THR A 77 -2.83 -2.59 -7.25
N GLY A 78 -3.54 -3.55 -7.84
CA GLY A 78 -3.97 -3.51 -9.24
C GLY A 78 -5.07 -2.47 -9.49
N ALA A 79 -5.70 -2.55 -10.65
CA ALA A 79 -6.83 -1.70 -11.00
C ALA A 79 -7.91 -1.70 -9.90
N HIS A 80 -8.57 -0.56 -9.73
CA HIS A 80 -9.70 -0.38 -8.82
C HIS A 80 -10.97 -0.46 -9.65
N ASP A 81 -11.85 -1.39 -9.29
CA ASP A 81 -13.24 -1.39 -9.70
C ASP A 81 -14.04 -0.55 -8.68
N PRO A 82 -14.93 0.36 -9.09
CA PRO A 82 -15.80 1.08 -8.17
C PRO A 82 -16.60 0.16 -7.21
N THR A 83 -16.83 -1.09 -7.59
CA THR A 83 -17.48 -2.12 -6.75
C THR A 83 -16.57 -2.70 -5.66
N ASP A 84 -15.26 -2.41 -5.68
CA ASP A 84 -14.32 -2.86 -4.65
C ASP A 84 -14.57 -2.21 -3.28
N LEU A 85 -15.34 -1.11 -3.24
CA LEU A 85 -15.60 -0.32 -2.04
C LEU A 85 -17.01 -0.58 -1.49
N ASP A 86 -17.20 -1.73 -0.84
CA ASP A 86 -18.43 -2.02 -0.11
C ASP A 86 -18.49 -1.29 1.26
N ASP A 87 -19.65 -1.38 1.93
CA ASP A 87 -19.88 -0.76 3.24
C ASP A 87 -18.90 -1.26 4.31
N THR A 88 -18.47 -2.52 4.21
CA THR A 88 -17.52 -3.12 5.16
C THR A 88 -16.13 -2.53 4.97
N ALA A 89 -15.69 -2.37 3.72
CA ALA A 89 -14.45 -1.72 3.37
C ALA A 89 -14.43 -0.25 3.78
N LEU A 90 -15.53 0.48 3.55
CA LEU A 90 -15.65 1.89 3.96
C LEU A 90 -15.60 2.05 5.49
N ALA A 91 -16.29 1.18 6.22
CA ALA A 91 -16.24 1.15 7.67
C ALA A 91 -14.82 0.83 8.19
N ALA A 92 -14.13 -0.12 7.56
CA ALA A 92 -12.76 -0.47 7.90
C ALA A 92 -11.80 0.70 7.66
N ILE A 93 -11.84 1.31 6.46
CA ILE A 93 -11.04 2.50 6.10
C ILE A 93 -11.20 3.60 7.16
N THR A 94 -12.46 3.89 7.52
CA THR A 94 -12.80 4.92 8.50
C THR A 94 -12.25 4.59 9.88
N ALA A 95 -12.48 3.37 10.36
CA ALA A 95 -12.05 2.92 11.69
C ALA A 95 -10.52 2.84 11.84
N THR A 96 -9.79 2.56 10.75
CA THR A 96 -8.33 2.40 10.79
C THR A 96 -7.55 3.64 10.37
N GLY A 97 -8.21 4.68 9.86
CA GLY A 97 -7.53 5.84 9.26
C GLY A 97 -6.74 5.52 7.98
N ALA A 98 -7.14 4.45 7.27
CA ALA A 98 -6.59 4.15 5.95
C ALA A 98 -7.10 5.16 4.93
N ARG A 99 -6.38 5.34 3.82
CA ARG A 99 -6.76 6.24 2.73
C ARG A 99 -6.34 5.63 1.40
N ILE A 100 -7.27 5.50 0.48
CA ILE A 100 -6.98 5.17 -0.91
C ILE A 100 -6.38 6.42 -1.56
N LEU A 101 -5.31 6.26 -2.34
CA LEU A 101 -4.73 7.38 -3.08
C LEU A 101 -5.57 7.68 -4.32
N ASP A 102 -5.83 8.96 -4.55
CA ASP A 102 -6.64 9.44 -5.67
C ASP A 102 -5.97 9.14 -7.03
N THR A 103 -6.80 8.97 -8.06
CA THR A 103 -6.29 8.90 -9.43
C THR A 103 -5.60 10.23 -9.80
N GLY A 104 -4.43 10.15 -10.41
CA GLY A 104 -3.57 11.28 -10.72
C GLY A 104 -2.57 11.62 -9.60
N ALA A 105 -2.72 11.06 -8.40
CA ALA A 105 -1.77 11.28 -7.32
C ALA A 105 -0.35 10.82 -7.72
N LEU A 106 0.64 11.63 -7.39
CA LEU A 106 2.05 11.28 -7.56
C LEU A 106 2.53 10.58 -6.29
N LEU A 107 3.01 9.36 -6.44
CA LEU A 107 3.53 8.55 -5.36
C LEU A 107 5.05 8.40 -5.54
N PRO A 108 5.86 9.07 -4.70
CA PRO A 108 7.28 8.78 -4.62
C PRO A 108 7.48 7.33 -4.19
N LEU A 109 8.20 6.56 -5.00
CA LEU A 109 8.60 5.20 -4.65
C LEU A 109 10.00 5.22 -4.03
N PRO A 110 10.31 4.22 -3.18
CA PRO A 110 11.67 4.01 -2.72
C PRO A 110 12.62 3.91 -3.91
N GLY A 111 13.54 4.86 -3.95
CA GLY A 111 14.67 4.90 -4.85
C GLY A 111 15.96 4.87 -4.04
N HIS A 112 16.91 5.72 -4.41
CA HIS A 112 18.18 5.81 -3.69
C HIS A 112 18.10 6.62 -2.37
N SER A 113 17.06 7.44 -2.15
CA SER A 113 16.93 8.19 -0.90
C SER A 113 16.40 7.31 0.23
N GLU A 114 17.02 7.41 1.41
CA GLU A 114 16.69 6.62 2.61
C GLU A 114 15.39 7.04 3.32
N VAL A 115 14.61 7.98 2.75
CA VAL A 115 13.44 8.54 3.42
C VAL A 115 12.27 7.56 3.42
N THR A 116 12.13 6.73 2.39
CA THR A 116 11.09 5.71 2.26
C THR A 116 11.71 4.43 1.73
N GLY A 117 11.25 3.26 2.19
CA GLY A 117 11.82 1.98 1.77
C GLY A 117 10.78 0.93 1.43
N TRP A 118 11.20 -0.12 0.74
CA TRP A 118 10.36 -1.29 0.48
C TRP A 118 10.38 -2.21 1.70
N SER A 119 9.23 -2.40 2.36
CA SER A 119 9.02 -3.51 3.28
C SER A 119 8.79 -4.82 2.53
N ALA A 120 8.25 -4.74 1.31
CA ALA A 120 8.15 -5.83 0.35
C ALA A 120 8.30 -5.24 -1.07
N PRO A 121 9.43 -5.45 -1.77
CA PRO A 121 9.64 -4.85 -3.08
C PRO A 121 8.78 -5.57 -4.14
N PRO A 122 8.37 -4.87 -5.22
CA PRO A 122 7.71 -5.51 -6.34
C PRO A 122 8.70 -6.43 -7.08
N ARG A 123 8.30 -7.69 -7.29
CA ARG A 123 9.11 -8.70 -7.99
C ARG A 123 8.49 -9.17 -9.31
N THR A 124 7.23 -8.81 -9.55
CA THR A 124 6.45 -9.20 -10.72
C THR A 124 5.45 -8.09 -11.06
N ALA A 125 4.83 -8.19 -12.24
CA ALA A 125 3.76 -7.31 -12.67
C ALA A 125 2.44 -7.50 -11.89
N THR A 126 2.30 -8.60 -11.15
CA THR A 126 1.07 -8.95 -10.44
C THR A 126 0.94 -8.15 -9.16
N ARG A 127 -0.23 -7.57 -8.94
CA ARG A 127 -0.60 -6.85 -7.72
C ARG A 127 -1.95 -7.38 -7.24
N PRO A 128 -2.20 -7.45 -5.93
CA PRO A 128 -3.52 -7.82 -5.43
C PRO A 128 -4.58 -6.80 -5.88
N ALA A 129 -5.82 -7.25 -6.04
CA ALA A 129 -6.95 -6.35 -6.26
C ALA A 129 -7.16 -5.46 -5.03
N MET A 130 -7.72 -4.26 -5.23
CA MET A 130 -8.02 -3.33 -4.13
C MET A 130 -8.97 -3.98 -3.11
N SER A 131 -10.04 -4.63 -3.59
CA SER A 131 -10.97 -5.40 -2.77
C SER A 131 -10.29 -6.46 -1.91
N THR A 132 -9.26 -7.15 -2.42
CA THR A 132 -8.50 -8.11 -1.61
C THR A 132 -7.78 -7.44 -0.45
N VAL A 133 -7.16 -6.27 -0.68
CA VAL A 133 -6.46 -5.53 0.39
C VAL A 133 -7.46 -4.94 1.39
N LEU A 134 -8.61 -4.46 0.93
CA LEU A 134 -9.69 -3.98 1.78
C LEU A 134 -10.32 -5.10 2.62
N GLY A 135 -10.52 -6.28 2.04
CA GLY A 135 -10.95 -7.48 2.77
C GLY A 135 -9.94 -7.90 3.83
N ALA A 136 -8.64 -7.81 3.53
CA ALA A 136 -7.59 -8.06 4.52
C ALA A 136 -7.61 -7.04 5.67
N LEU A 137 -7.88 -5.77 5.37
CA LEU A 137 -8.05 -4.71 6.37
C LEU A 137 -9.26 -4.95 7.27
N ALA A 138 -10.41 -5.29 6.67
CA ALA A 138 -11.62 -5.62 7.42
C ALA A 138 -11.42 -6.84 8.32
N ALA A 139 -10.77 -7.89 7.82
CA ALA A 139 -10.42 -9.08 8.61
C ALA A 139 -9.45 -8.76 9.76
N ALA A 140 -8.45 -7.90 9.52
CA ALA A 140 -7.52 -7.46 10.57
C ALA A 140 -8.24 -6.65 11.66
N LEU A 141 -9.16 -5.77 11.28
CA LEU A 141 -9.98 -4.99 12.23
C LEU A 141 -10.90 -5.89 13.05
N ALA A 142 -11.55 -6.89 12.42
CA ALA A 142 -12.40 -7.85 13.10
C ALA A 142 -11.61 -8.68 14.13
N ALA A 143 -10.42 -9.16 13.76
CA ALA A 143 -9.54 -9.88 14.67
C ALA A 143 -9.10 -9.01 15.85
N GLN A 144 -8.76 -7.74 15.61
CA GLN A 144 -8.36 -6.82 16.67
C GLN A 144 -9.45 -6.58 17.71
N ARG A 145 -10.73 -6.59 17.30
CA ARG A 145 -11.86 -6.47 18.22
C ARG A 145 -12.02 -7.70 19.12
N GLN A 146 -11.61 -8.87 18.65
CA GLN A 146 -11.67 -10.13 19.41
C GLN A 146 -10.48 -10.27 20.38
N GLU A 147 -9.36 -9.60 20.11
CA GLU A 147 -8.17 -9.57 20.98
C GLU A 147 -8.37 -8.76 22.27
N VAL A 148 -9.53 -8.12 22.47
CA VAL A 148 -9.88 -7.42 23.73
C VAL A 148 -11.08 -8.09 24.44
N PRO A 149 -10.95 -9.31 25.02
CA PRO A 149 -12.09 -10.01 25.62
C PRO A 149 -12.62 -9.35 26.90
N TRP A 150 -11.80 -8.58 27.62
CA TRP A 150 -12.16 -8.10 28.97
C TRP A 150 -12.85 -6.73 29.01
N ALA A 151 -12.85 -5.95 27.92
CA ALA A 151 -13.41 -4.60 27.89
C ALA A 151 -14.95 -4.55 27.85
N HIS A 152 -15.62 -5.69 27.72
CA HIS A 152 -17.09 -5.81 27.74
C HIS A 152 -17.65 -6.23 29.11
N ALA A 153 -16.81 -6.54 30.10
CA ALA A 153 -17.24 -7.07 31.39
C ALA A 153 -17.61 -6.02 32.46
N THR A 154 -17.49 -4.71 32.19
CA THR A 154 -17.67 -3.65 33.22
C THR A 154 -18.86 -2.70 33.01
N ARG A 155 -19.92 -3.13 32.29
CA ARG A 155 -21.16 -2.33 32.15
C ARG A 155 -22.43 -2.99 32.70
N SER A 156 -22.30 -3.79 33.75
CA SER A 156 -23.45 -4.24 34.55
C SER A 156 -23.03 -4.43 36.01
N ALA A 157 -23.06 -3.33 36.76
CA ALA A 157 -23.16 -3.31 38.22
C ALA A 157 -23.93 -2.04 38.60
#